data_AF-A0A1Y5D573-F1
#
_entry.id   AF-A0A1Y5D573-F1
#
_cell.length_a   1.000
_cell.length_b   1.000
_cell.length_c   1.000
_cell.angle_alpha   90.00
_cell.angle_beta   90.00
_cell.angle_gamma   90.00
#
_symmetry.space_group_name_H-M   'P 1'
#
loop_
_entity.id
_entity.type
_entity.pdbx_description
1 polymer ?
#
loop_
_entity_poly.entity_id
_entity_poly.type
_entity_poly.pdbx_seq_one_letter_code
_entity_poly.pdbx_strand_id
1 'polypeptide(L)'
;MSDYNDYSEDSSFQKMMGRSKEWCLIGEQIANDCLVNGLRKGERVNLSEITAFIISNYTYNTKAVESGFLTRMKVFIENDEILNFAGEDGETVFIHKNYINEQLS
;
A
#
# COMPACT_ATOMS: atom_id res chain seq x y z
N MET A 1 -4.26 47.46 -17.75
CA MET A 1 -4.96 46.26 -18.27
C MET A 1 -3.91 45.39 -18.93
N SER A 2 -3.43 44.36 -18.24
CA SER A 2 -2.60 43.32 -18.85
C SER A 2 -2.93 42.01 -18.17
N ASP A 3 -4.08 41.46 -18.53
CA ASP A 3 -4.41 40.06 -18.28
C ASP A 3 -3.58 39.24 -19.27
N TYR A 4 -2.42 38.77 -18.83
CA TYR A 4 -1.69 37.71 -19.51
C TYR A 4 -1.92 36.40 -18.75
N ASN A 5 -2.67 35.54 -19.43
CA ASN A 5 -3.06 34.18 -19.06
C ASN A 5 -1.94 33.36 -18.42
N ASP A 6 -2.16 32.92 -17.19
CA ASP A 6 -1.44 31.82 -16.54
C ASP A 6 -2.46 30.80 -16.00
N TYR A 7 -2.98 29.95 -16.90
CA TYR A 7 -3.93 28.87 -16.55
C TYR A 7 -3.61 27.54 -17.25
N SER A 8 -2.45 27.41 -17.90
CA SER A 8 -2.13 26.21 -18.70
C SER A 8 -1.40 25.12 -17.91
N GLU A 9 -0.65 25.46 -16.86
CA GLU A 9 0.11 24.49 -16.07
C GLU A 9 -0.79 23.76 -15.05
N ASP A 10 -1.78 24.44 -14.48
CA ASP A 10 -2.61 23.92 -13.39
C ASP A 10 -3.45 22.69 -13.81
N SER A 11 -3.95 22.64 -15.05
CA SER A 11 -4.76 21.51 -15.52
C SER A 11 -3.96 20.20 -15.70
N SER A 12 -2.66 20.32 -15.99
CA SER A 12 -1.78 19.15 -16.19
C SER A 12 -1.32 18.59 -14.84
N PHE A 13 -0.97 19.47 -13.91
CA PHE A 13 -0.65 19.07 -12.53
C PHE A 13 -1.85 18.45 -11.81
N GLN A 14 -3.05 19.02 -11.95
CA GLN A 14 -4.26 18.45 -11.36
C GLN A 14 -4.63 17.08 -11.96
N LYS A 15 -4.47 16.90 -13.27
CA LYS A 15 -4.66 15.59 -13.92
C LYS A 15 -3.60 14.56 -13.50
N MET A 16 -2.34 14.99 -13.31
CA MET A 16 -1.27 14.13 -12.78
C MET A 16 -1.52 13.73 -11.31
N MET A 17 -1.95 14.68 -10.47
CA MET A 17 -2.34 14.41 -9.08
C MET A 17 -3.56 13.49 -8.99
N GLY A 18 -4.57 13.71 -9.84
CA GLY A 18 -5.76 12.86 -9.92
C GLY A 18 -5.40 11.41 -10.24
N ARG A 19 -4.54 11.21 -11.25
CA ARG A 19 -4.02 9.87 -11.61
C ARG A 19 -3.21 9.25 -10.49
N SER A 20 -2.36 10.02 -9.81
CA SER A 20 -1.57 9.52 -8.68
C SER A 20 -2.46 9.02 -7.54
N LYS A 21 -3.55 9.74 -7.23
CA LYS A 21 -4.51 9.36 -6.19
C LYS A 21 -5.24 8.05 -6.53
N GLU A 22 -5.61 7.84 -7.79
CA GLU A 22 -6.24 6.58 -8.23
C GLU A 22 -5.32 5.37 -8.01
N TRP A 23 -4.02 5.51 -8.31
CA TRP A 23 -3.05 4.43 -8.06
C TRP A 23 -2.85 4.14 -6.57
N CYS A 24 -2.84 5.17 -5.72
CA CYS A 24 -2.80 4.96 -4.27
C CYS A 24 -4.03 4.18 -3.79
N LEU A 25 -5.23 4.49 -4.29
CA LEU A 25 -6.46 3.77 -3.93
C LEU A 25 -6.39 2.28 -4.30
N ILE A 26 -5.77 1.94 -5.42
CA ILE A 26 -5.52 0.54 -5.80
C ILE A 26 -4.62 -0.14 -4.75
N GLY A 27 -3.55 0.54 -4.32
CA GLY A 27 -2.70 0.08 -3.23
C GLY A 27 -3.47 -0.18 -1.93
N GLU A 28 -4.34 0.75 -1.55
CA GLU A 28 -5.21 0.59 -0.38
C GLU A 28 -6.17 -0.61 -0.52
N GLN A 29 -6.71 -0.86 -1.72
CA GLN A 29 -7.55 -2.02 -1.99
C GLN A 29 -6.79 -3.34 -1.82
N ILE A 30 -5.55 -3.42 -2.31
CA ILE A 30 -4.68 -4.60 -2.11
C ILE A 30 -4.46 -4.83 -0.61
N ALA A 31 -4.16 -3.78 0.16
CA ALA A 31 -3.97 -3.90 1.60
C ALA A 31 -5.25 -4.38 2.33
N ASN A 32 -6.43 -3.87 1.93
CA ASN A 32 -7.70 -4.33 2.49
C ASN A 32 -7.96 -5.82 2.14
N ASP A 33 -7.62 -6.25 0.93
CA ASP A 33 -7.73 -7.66 0.53
C ASP A 33 -6.81 -8.55 1.37
N CYS A 34 -5.53 -8.17 1.50
CA CYS A 34 -4.59 -8.85 2.39
C CYS A 34 -5.13 -9.00 3.82
N LEU A 35 -5.76 -7.96 4.37
CA LEU A 35 -6.35 -8.00 5.70
C LEU A 35 -7.52 -8.99 5.79
N VAL A 36 -8.50 -8.86 4.90
CA VAL A 36 -9.75 -9.62 4.96
C VAL A 36 -9.55 -11.08 4.56
N ASN A 37 -8.77 -11.32 3.51
CA ASN A 37 -8.65 -12.63 2.90
C ASN A 37 -7.43 -13.43 3.36
N GLY A 38 -6.41 -12.77 3.92
CA GLY A 38 -5.22 -13.41 4.47
C GLY A 38 -5.10 -13.22 5.98
N LEU A 39 -4.67 -12.04 6.41
CA LEU A 39 -4.22 -11.75 7.78
C LEU A 39 -5.26 -12.13 8.85
N ARG A 40 -6.53 -11.77 8.66
CA ARG A 40 -7.62 -12.13 9.60
C ARG A 40 -7.93 -13.64 9.67
N LYS A 41 -7.37 -14.43 8.77
CA LYS A 41 -7.50 -15.90 8.73
C LYS A 41 -6.22 -16.61 9.20
N GLY A 42 -5.21 -15.87 9.65
CA GLY A 42 -3.95 -16.42 10.15
C GLY A 42 -2.84 -16.53 9.11
N GLU A 43 -3.08 -16.12 7.86
CA GLU A 43 -2.02 -16.03 6.86
C GLU A 43 -1.05 -14.89 7.20
N ARG A 44 0.20 -15.04 6.76
CA ARG A 44 1.20 -13.97 6.80
C ARG A 44 1.29 -13.27 5.43
N VAL A 45 1.66 -12.00 5.44
CA VAL A 45 1.89 -11.23 4.21
C VAL A 45 3.32 -10.72 4.22
N ASN A 46 4.11 -11.13 3.22
CA ASN A 46 5.47 -10.63 3.04
C ASN A 46 5.45 -9.42 2.12
N LEU A 47 6.18 -8.36 2.48
CA LEU A 47 6.20 -7.13 1.70
C LEU A 47 6.78 -7.37 0.30
N SER A 48 7.87 -8.14 0.19
CA SER A 48 8.50 -8.43 -1.10
C SER A 48 7.59 -9.17 -2.08
N GLU A 49 6.75 -10.09 -1.59
CA GLU A 49 5.75 -10.78 -2.42
C GLU A 49 4.70 -9.81 -2.96
N ILE A 50 4.21 -8.90 -2.11
CA ILE A 50 3.26 -7.86 -2.53
C ILE A 50 3.92 -6.88 -3.50
N THR A 51 5.16 -6.45 -3.26
CA THR A 51 5.91 -5.58 -4.17
C THR A 51 6.11 -6.27 -5.53
N ALA A 52 6.47 -7.56 -5.54
CA ALA A 52 6.60 -8.34 -6.77
C ALA A 52 5.27 -8.48 -7.51
N PHE A 53 4.17 -8.72 -6.79
CA PHE A 53 2.82 -8.73 -7.36
C PHE A 53 2.45 -7.39 -7.97
N ILE A 54 2.73 -6.27 -7.28
CA ILE A 54 2.43 -4.93 -7.78
C ILE A 54 3.21 -4.65 -9.07
N ILE A 55 4.52 -4.94 -9.08
CA ILE A 55 5.39 -4.75 -10.26
C ILE A 55 4.88 -5.57 -11.46
N SER A 56 4.38 -6.78 -11.20
CA SER A 56 3.93 -7.69 -12.26
C SER A 56 2.56 -7.32 -12.84
N ASN A 57 1.68 -6.71 -12.05
CA ASN A 57 0.30 -6.42 -12.45
C ASN A 57 0.05 -4.95 -12.82
N TYR A 58 0.88 -4.03 -12.33
CA TYR A 58 0.74 -2.60 -12.58
C TYR A 58 2.01 -2.08 -13.26
N THR A 59 1.97 -1.94 -14.58
CA THR A 59 3.14 -1.54 -15.38
C THR A 59 3.50 -0.05 -15.26
N TYR A 60 2.58 0.78 -14.74
CA TYR A 60 2.78 2.21 -14.54
C TYR A 60 2.46 2.59 -13.10
N ASN A 61 3.20 3.58 -12.56
CA ASN A 61 2.99 4.13 -11.23
C ASN A 61 3.02 3.10 -10.09
N THR A 62 3.83 2.05 -10.22
CA THR A 62 4.06 1.01 -9.18
C THR A 62 4.34 1.63 -7.81
N LYS A 63 5.16 2.68 -7.77
CA LYS A 63 5.48 3.41 -6.53
C LYS A 63 4.27 4.04 -5.85
N ALA A 64 3.30 4.54 -6.62
CA ALA A 64 2.09 5.11 -6.06
C ALA A 64 1.18 4.01 -5.49
N VAL A 65 1.07 2.86 -6.19
CA VAL A 65 0.36 1.69 -5.69
C VAL A 65 1.00 1.16 -4.41
N GLU A 66 2.32 0.97 -4.40
CA GLU A 66 3.05 0.51 -3.22
C GLU A 66 2.94 1.51 -2.05
N SER A 67 2.98 2.82 -2.34
CA SER A 67 2.76 3.86 -1.32
C SER A 67 1.36 3.79 -0.72
N GLY A 68 0.32 3.58 -1.53
CA GLY A 68 -1.05 3.40 -1.05
C GLY A 68 -1.20 2.15 -0.19
N PHE A 69 -0.59 1.04 -0.61
CA PHE A 69 -0.55 -0.20 0.15
C PHE A 69 0.10 0.02 1.53
N LEU A 70 1.33 0.56 1.57
CA LEU A 70 2.06 0.79 2.83
C LEU A 70 1.35 1.77 3.75
N THR A 71 0.75 2.83 3.20
CA THR A 71 -0.04 3.80 3.98
C THR A 71 -1.21 3.11 4.67
N ARG A 72 -1.92 2.23 3.94
CA ARG A 72 -3.05 1.50 4.51
C ARG A 72 -2.62 0.47 5.55
N MET A 73 -1.53 -0.25 5.31
CA MET A 73 -0.95 -1.17 6.29
C MET A 73 -0.53 -0.45 7.58
N LYS A 74 0.02 0.76 7.47
CA LYS A 74 0.34 1.59 8.64
C LYS A 74 -0.90 1.91 9.47
N VAL A 75 -2.02 2.25 8.84
CA VAL A 75 -3.30 2.47 9.56
C VAL A 75 -3.75 1.22 10.32
N PHE A 76 -3.58 0.03 9.73
CA PHE A 76 -3.91 -1.22 10.43
C PHE A 76 -2.99 -1.47 11.64
N ILE A 77 -1.71 -1.10 11.54
CA ILE A 77 -0.76 -1.17 12.67
C ILE A 77 -1.16 -0.17 13.75
N GLU A 78 -1.46 1.08 13.38
CA GLU A 78 -1.88 2.13 14.32
C GLU A 78 -3.19 1.78 15.05
N ASN A 79 -4.07 1.02 14.39
CA ASN A 79 -5.31 0.49 14.98
C ASN A 79 -5.12 -0.80 15.80
N ASP A 80 -3.88 -1.28 15.96
CA ASP A 80 -3.57 -2.54 16.64
C ASP A 80 -4.32 -3.75 16.01
N GLU A 81 -4.56 -3.75 14.70
CA GLU A 81 -5.14 -4.92 14.01
C GLU A 81 -4.06 -5.91 13.59
N ILE A 82 -2.91 -5.38 13.17
CA ILE A 82 -1.77 -6.16 12.67
C ILE A 82 -0.48 -5.66 13.29
N LEU A 83 0.56 -6.47 13.20
CA LEU A 83 1.92 -6.12 13.56
C LEU A 83 2.82 -6.34 12.35
N ASN A 84 3.95 -5.63 12.32
CA ASN A 84 5.03 -5.91 11.40
C ASN A 84 6.32 -6.23 12.16
N PHE A 85 7.12 -7.12 11.61
CA PHE A 85 8.45 -7.43 12.13
C PHE A 85 9.41 -7.69 10.97
N ALA A 86 10.70 -7.56 11.26
CA ALA A 86 11.74 -8.03 10.36
C ALA A 86 11.88 -9.54 10.56
N GLY A 87 11.64 -10.31 9.50
CA GLY A 87 11.94 -11.74 9.43
C GLY A 87 13.45 -12.00 9.44
N GLU A 88 13.84 -13.28 9.44
CA GLU A 88 15.25 -13.71 9.58
C GLU A 88 16.17 -13.11 8.51
N ASP A 89 15.65 -12.87 7.30
CA ASP A 89 16.40 -12.28 6.19
C ASP A 89 16.27 -10.75 6.09
N GLY A 90 15.70 -10.10 7.11
CA GLY A 90 15.38 -8.66 7.09
C GLY A 90 14.12 -8.31 6.28
N GLU A 91 13.38 -9.32 5.82
CA GLU A 91 12.09 -9.17 5.12
C GLU A 91 11.03 -8.55 6.05
N THR A 92 10.19 -7.65 5.55
CA THR A 92 9.08 -7.12 6.34
C THR A 92 7.88 -8.05 6.23
N VAL A 93 7.49 -8.65 7.35
CA VAL A 93 6.35 -9.57 7.43
C VAL A 93 5.25 -8.94 8.25
N PHE A 94 4.02 -9.01 7.76
CA PHE A 94 2.81 -8.57 8.44
C PHE A 94 2.00 -9.78 8.92
N ILE A 95 1.54 -9.73 10.17
CA ILE A 95 0.69 -10.76 10.78
C ILE A 95 -0.40 -10.09 11.60
N HIS A 96 -1.61 -10.67 11.58
CA HIS A 96 -2.69 -10.20 12.43
C HIS A 96 -2.43 -10.54 13.90
N LYS A 97 -2.71 -9.60 14.82
CA LYS A 97 -2.28 -9.70 16.22
C LYS A 97 -2.74 -10.97 16.95
N ASN A 98 -3.87 -11.54 16.54
CA ASN A 98 -4.42 -12.75 17.16
C ASN A 98 -3.62 -14.02 16.84
N TYR A 99 -2.70 -13.99 15.85
CA TYR A 99 -1.99 -15.18 15.34
C TYR A 99 -0.48 -15.15 15.59
N ILE A 100 0.03 -14.15 16.34
CA ILE A 100 1.47 -13.99 16.60
C ILE A 100 2.09 -15.25 17.23
N ASN A 101 1.40 -15.83 18.22
CA ASN A 101 1.94 -16.95 19.00
C ASN A 101 2.03 -18.25 18.20
N GLU A 102 1.22 -18.40 17.14
CA GLU A 102 1.23 -19.58 16.27
C GLU A 102 2.36 -19.51 15.23
N GLN A 103 2.92 -18.31 15.01
CA GLN A 103 3.91 -18.03 13.96
C GLN A 103 5.32 -17.84 14.54
N LEU A 104 5.46 -17.82 15.87
CA LEU A 104 6.73 -17.72 16.61
C LEU A 104 7.10 -19.03 17.36
N SER A 105 6.29 -20.08 17.23
CA SER A 105 6.50 -21.40 17.83
C SER A 105 7.21 -22.36 16.86
#